data_AF-A0A7I8ICS1-F1
#
_entry.id   AF-A0A7I8ICS1-F1
#
_cell.length_a   1.000
_cell.length_b   1.000
_cell.length_c   1.000
_cell.angle_alpha   90.00
_cell.angle_beta   90.00
_cell.angle_gamma   90.00
#
_symmetry.space_group_name_H-M   'P 1'
#
loop_
_entity.id
_entity.type
_entity.pdbx_description
1 polymer ?
#
loop_
_entity_poly.entity_id
_entity_poly.type
_entity_poly.pdbx_seq_one_letter_code
_entity_poly.pdbx_strand_id
1 'polypeptide(L)'
;MHRHKVRGGTSPLTTTSVTTASTAVAITSAGPSLATSLAAGTTSGALTTTTVSAVPSVKPKLPSEITGKSVEEIIKQWNSELQERTGKFRKQATAIAEWDRRILQNRDVLIRLEAEAAKVVETQTSLERQLELIETHQLEVDKALQSMEEEAERIYKDERGMLIADEASSVRDSMYDQAELIERELEKMAEQIKSVIKTVNANQGGDLDVVDGMTPLDVVVRILNNQLSTLMWIDEKASEFSGQIQKLANQGGAAAADRALPGPRPWRS
;
A
#
# COMPACT_ATOMS: atom_id res chain seq x y z
N MET A 1 59.10 -18.08 22.45
CA MET A 1 58.68 -16.83 21.77
C MET A 1 58.28 -17.28 20.36
N HIS A 2 57.02 -17.30 19.92
CA HIS A 2 56.10 -16.18 19.72
C HIS A 2 54.66 -16.72 19.57
N ARG A 3 53.70 -15.97 20.07
CA ARG A 3 52.24 -16.19 19.98
C ARG A 3 51.72 -15.77 18.60
N HIS A 4 50.76 -16.50 18.04
CA HIS A 4 49.67 -16.01 17.17
C HIS A 4 48.51 -17.02 17.30
N LYS A 5 47.46 -16.81 18.12
CA LYS A 5 46.36 -15.83 18.05
C LYS A 5 45.52 -16.01 16.77
N VAL A 6 44.66 -17.03 16.75
CA VAL A 6 43.55 -17.15 15.81
C VAL A 6 42.47 -16.13 16.22
N ARG A 7 42.15 -15.25 15.29
CA ARG A 7 41.20 -14.14 15.42
C ARG A 7 39.84 -14.66 14.94
N GLY A 8 38.87 -14.76 15.85
CA GLY A 8 37.46 -14.89 15.49
C GLY A 8 37.02 -13.63 14.76
N GLY A 9 36.50 -13.80 13.54
CA GLY A 9 35.79 -12.76 12.81
C GLY A 9 34.30 -12.95 13.04
N THR A 10 33.74 -12.27 14.03
CA THR A 10 32.29 -12.06 14.11
C THR A 10 31.93 -10.94 13.14
N SER A 11 31.21 -11.28 12.07
CA SER A 11 30.55 -10.28 11.21
C SER A 11 29.41 -9.63 12.00
N PRO A 12 29.30 -8.29 12.06
CA PRO A 12 28.14 -7.66 12.64
C PRO A 12 26.95 -7.80 11.67
N LEU A 13 25.89 -8.49 12.10
CA LEU A 13 24.59 -8.39 11.45
C LEU A 13 24.15 -6.94 11.54
N THR A 14 24.11 -6.26 10.39
CA THR A 14 23.56 -4.91 10.27
C THR A 14 22.05 -5.05 10.29
N THR A 15 21.45 -4.75 11.44
CA THR A 15 20.01 -4.50 11.56
C THR A 15 19.69 -3.19 10.84
N THR A 16 19.10 -3.29 9.65
CA THR A 16 18.53 -2.16 8.94
C THR A 16 17.24 -1.76 9.67
N SER A 17 17.33 -0.77 10.56
CA SER A 17 16.14 -0.10 11.08
C SER A 17 15.55 0.73 9.95
N VAL A 18 14.39 0.33 9.44
CA VAL A 18 13.59 1.18 8.56
C VAL A 18 12.93 2.24 9.44
N THR A 19 13.58 3.39 9.57
CA THR A 19 12.96 4.59 10.14
C THR A 19 11.97 5.12 9.12
N THR A 20 10.70 4.76 9.25
CA THR A 20 9.63 5.44 8.54
C THR A 20 9.48 6.83 9.15
N ALA A 21 10.05 7.83 8.48
CA ALA A 21 9.75 9.22 8.75
C ALA A 21 8.26 9.45 8.47
N SER A 22 7.45 9.55 9.52
CA SER A 22 6.11 10.13 9.46
C SER A 22 6.24 11.56 8.96
N THR A 23 6.04 11.75 7.66
CA THR A 23 5.84 13.07 7.09
C THR A 23 4.43 13.49 7.51
N ALA A 24 4.32 14.17 8.64
CA ALA A 24 3.09 14.85 9.03
C ALA A 24 2.80 15.90 7.96
N VAL A 25 1.83 15.62 7.09
CA VAL A 25 1.30 16.60 6.15
C VAL A 25 0.46 17.57 6.97
N ALA A 26 1.06 18.71 7.33
CA ALA A 26 0.33 19.82 7.92
C ALA A 26 -0.66 20.37 6.88
N ILE A 27 -1.91 19.93 6.95
CA ILE A 27 -3.03 20.56 6.25
C ILE A 27 -3.28 21.94 6.87
N THR A 28 -2.60 22.95 6.32
CA THR A 28 -2.99 24.34 6.57
C THR A 28 -4.26 24.61 5.77
N SER A 29 -5.40 24.59 6.46
CA SER A 29 -6.67 25.09 5.92
C SER A 29 -6.59 26.61 5.78
N ALA A 30 -6.00 27.08 4.68
CA ALA A 30 -6.11 28.47 4.26
C ALA A 30 -7.48 28.67 3.60
N GLY A 31 -8.50 28.96 4.42
CA GLY A 31 -9.73 29.57 3.92
C GLY A 31 -9.43 31.00 3.45
N PRO A 32 -10.05 31.49 2.35
CA PRO A 32 -9.87 32.87 1.94
C PRO A 32 -10.68 33.77 2.89
N SER A 33 -10.04 34.28 3.93
CA SER A 33 -10.57 35.39 4.72
C SER A 33 -10.31 36.70 3.98
N LEU A 34 -11.37 37.25 3.37
CA LEU A 34 -11.43 38.65 2.95
C LEU A 34 -11.42 39.53 4.20
N ALA A 35 -10.23 39.93 4.65
CA ALA A 35 -10.05 40.95 5.67
C ALA A 35 -9.84 42.32 5.00
N THR A 36 -10.91 43.11 4.95
CA THR A 36 -10.85 44.55 4.71
C THR A 36 -10.12 45.21 5.88
N SER A 37 -8.86 45.64 5.68
CA SER A 37 -8.16 46.44 6.68
C SER A 37 -8.61 47.90 6.59
N LEU A 38 -9.52 48.31 7.48
CA LEU A 38 -9.67 49.70 7.87
C LEU A 38 -8.62 49.99 8.94
N ALA A 39 -7.53 50.67 8.55
CA ALA A 39 -6.55 51.18 9.48
C ALA A 39 -7.13 52.42 10.19
N ALA A 40 -7.65 52.23 11.40
CA ALA A 40 -7.90 53.31 12.36
C ALA A 40 -6.63 53.52 13.19
N GLY A 41 -5.85 54.54 12.83
CA GLY A 41 -4.73 55.02 13.65
C GLY A 41 -5.25 55.74 14.87
N THR A 42 -5.02 55.18 16.06
CA THR A 42 -5.20 55.83 17.34
C THR A 42 -3.92 56.59 17.71
N THR A 43 -3.93 57.90 17.55
CA THR A 43 -2.98 58.79 18.23
C THR A 43 -3.74 59.60 19.26
N SER A 44 -3.52 59.26 20.52
CA SER A 44 -3.94 60.03 21.69
C SER A 44 -3.25 61.40 21.66
N GLY A 45 -4.04 62.47 21.70
CA GLY A 45 -3.55 63.85 21.65
C GLY A 45 -4.61 64.83 22.13
N ALA A 46 -4.48 65.22 23.40
CA ALA A 46 -4.94 66.44 24.07
C ALA A 46 -6.24 67.13 23.60
N LEU A 47 -7.25 67.13 24.49
CA LEU A 47 -8.35 68.09 24.47
C LEU A 47 -7.82 69.51 24.75
N THR A 48 -7.99 70.41 23.80
CA THR A 48 -8.08 71.86 24.06
C THR A 48 -9.31 72.42 23.34
N THR A 49 -10.27 72.86 24.13
CA THR A 49 -11.45 73.63 23.75
C THR A 49 -11.06 74.99 23.16
N THR A 50 -11.51 75.29 21.94
CA THR A 50 -11.77 76.67 21.49
C THR A 50 -12.80 76.69 20.36
N THR A 51 -13.53 77.80 20.32
CA THR A 51 -14.84 78.01 19.71
C THR A 51 -14.76 78.76 18.37
N VAL A 52 -15.84 78.63 17.57
CA VAL A 52 -16.34 79.52 16.49
C VAL A 52 -15.60 79.50 15.14
N SER A 53 -16.30 79.15 14.05
CA SER A 53 -16.74 80.09 13.00
C SER A 53 -17.23 79.39 11.71
N ALA A 54 -18.09 80.07 10.97
CA ALA A 54 -18.89 79.59 9.85
C ALA A 54 -18.15 79.58 8.48
N VAL A 55 -18.44 78.55 7.64
CA VAL A 55 -18.66 78.47 6.17
C VAL A 55 -17.65 79.20 5.23
N PRO A 56 -17.06 78.52 4.21
CA PRO A 56 -17.70 78.42 2.90
C PRO A 56 -17.74 77.01 2.29
N SER A 57 -18.81 76.79 1.54
CA SER A 57 -19.08 75.62 0.71
C SER A 57 -18.00 75.38 -0.34
N VAL A 58 -17.18 74.35 -0.14
CA VAL A 58 -16.37 73.78 -1.22
C VAL A 58 -17.28 72.92 -2.08
N LYS A 59 -17.68 73.43 -3.25
CA LYS A 59 -18.27 72.61 -4.31
C LYS A 59 -17.32 71.44 -4.59
N PRO A 60 -17.75 70.17 -4.46
CA PRO A 60 -16.91 69.04 -4.85
C PRO A 60 -16.60 69.17 -6.34
N LYS A 61 -15.32 69.24 -6.70
CA LYS A 61 -14.89 69.20 -8.09
C LYS A 61 -15.11 67.76 -8.58
N LEU A 62 -16.20 67.58 -9.31
CA LEU A 62 -16.62 66.30 -9.88
C LEU A 62 -15.49 65.73 -10.77
N PRO A 63 -15.26 64.41 -10.75
CA PRO A 63 -14.21 63.79 -11.55
C PRO A 63 -14.37 64.13 -13.04
N SER A 64 -13.26 64.45 -13.69
CA SER A 64 -13.15 65.06 -15.03
C SER A 64 -13.77 64.28 -16.20
N GLU A 65 -14.39 63.12 -15.97
CA GLU A 65 -15.19 62.38 -16.96
C GLU A 65 -16.62 62.93 -17.14
N ILE A 66 -17.07 63.80 -16.22
CA ILE A 66 -18.45 64.33 -16.16
C ILE A 66 -18.56 65.73 -16.81
N THR A 67 -17.46 66.47 -16.94
CA THR A 67 -17.49 67.85 -17.45
C THR A 67 -17.53 67.87 -18.97
N GLY A 68 -18.73 68.03 -19.54
CA GLY A 68 -18.95 68.17 -20.99
C GLY A 68 -19.99 67.19 -21.58
N LYS A 69 -20.46 66.23 -20.80
CA LYS A 69 -21.49 65.25 -21.20
C LYS A 69 -22.85 65.59 -20.59
N SER A 70 -23.93 65.38 -21.32
CA SER A 70 -25.29 65.50 -20.78
C SER A 70 -25.48 64.50 -19.63
N VAL A 71 -26.26 64.84 -18.61
CA VAL A 71 -26.63 63.92 -17.53
C VAL A 71 -27.17 62.59 -18.08
N GLU A 72 -27.87 62.64 -19.21
CA GLU A 72 -28.39 61.46 -19.89
C GLU A 72 -27.29 60.54 -20.44
N GLU A 73 -26.18 61.12 -20.91
CA GLU A 73 -25.03 60.37 -21.42
C GLU A 73 -24.26 59.68 -20.29
N ILE A 74 -24.16 60.32 -19.13
CA ILE A 74 -23.58 59.72 -17.91
C ILE A 74 -24.44 58.55 -17.43
N ILE A 75 -25.77 58.70 -17.43
CA ILE A 75 -26.69 57.61 -17.07
C ILE A 75 -26.57 56.44 -18.05
N LYS A 76 -26.48 56.71 -19.36
CA LYS A 76 -26.27 55.66 -20.37
C LYS A 76 -24.94 54.93 -20.16
N GLN A 77 -23.86 55.65 -19.85
CA GLN A 77 -22.55 55.06 -19.58
C GLN A 77 -22.57 54.17 -18.33
N TRP A 78 -23.13 54.65 -17.22
CA TRP A 78 -23.25 53.84 -16.00
C TRP A 78 -24.13 52.62 -16.19
N ASN A 79 -25.21 52.72 -16.97
CA ASN A 79 -26.06 51.57 -17.28
C ASN A 79 -25.31 50.54 -18.13
N SER A 80 -24.57 50.98 -19.16
CA SER A 80 -23.72 50.10 -19.97
C SER A 80 -22.65 49.40 -19.11
N GLU A 81 -21.96 50.15 -18.25
CA GLU A 81 -20.92 49.61 -17.36
C GLU A 81 -21.51 48.65 -16.32
N LEU A 82 -22.70 48.95 -15.78
CA LEU A 82 -23.42 48.07 -14.88
C LEU A 82 -23.82 46.77 -15.58
N GLN A 83 -24.32 46.84 -16.81
CA GLN A 83 -24.71 45.67 -17.60
C GLN A 83 -23.48 44.81 -17.95
N GLU A 84 -22.35 45.44 -18.30
CA GLU A 84 -21.09 44.75 -18.55
C GLU A 84 -20.56 44.05 -17.29
N ARG A 85 -20.52 44.75 -16.15
CA ARG A 85 -20.09 44.19 -14.87
C ARG A 85 -21.02 43.07 -14.40
N THR A 86 -22.33 43.22 -14.58
CA THR A 86 -23.31 42.18 -14.27
C THR A 86 -23.08 40.94 -15.14
N GLY A 87 -22.77 41.13 -16.42
CA GLY A 87 -22.41 40.03 -17.32
C GLY A 87 -21.13 39.30 -16.89
N LYS A 88 -20.08 40.04 -16.50
CA LYS A 88 -18.83 39.46 -15.99
C LYS A 88 -19.03 38.74 -14.66
N PHE A 89 -19.78 39.34 -13.74
CA PHE A 89 -20.12 38.74 -12.45
C PHE A 89 -20.88 37.43 -12.63
N ARG A 90 -21.86 37.38 -13.55
CA ARG A 90 -22.59 36.14 -13.84
C ARG A 90 -21.66 35.04 -14.35
N LYS A 91 -20.72 35.36 -15.26
CA LYS A 91 -19.72 34.41 -15.76
C LYS A 91 -18.81 33.89 -14.65
N GLN A 92 -18.34 34.80 -13.78
CA GLN A 92 -17.52 34.43 -12.62
C GLN A 92 -18.30 33.55 -11.63
N ALA A 93 -19.56 33.87 -11.33
CA ALA A 93 -20.41 33.05 -10.49
C ALA A 93 -20.61 31.64 -11.05
N THR A 94 -20.78 31.51 -12.38
CA THR A 94 -20.84 30.19 -13.04
C THR A 94 -19.52 29.43 -12.93
N ALA A 95 -18.38 30.09 -13.17
CA ALA A 95 -17.06 29.46 -13.05
C ALA A 95 -16.77 29.00 -11.61
N ILE A 96 -17.13 29.82 -10.61
CA ILE A 96 -17.00 29.47 -9.19
C ILE A 96 -17.88 28.27 -8.85
N ALA A 97 -19.13 28.23 -9.34
CA ALA A 97 -20.02 27.08 -9.13
C ALA A 97 -19.45 25.79 -9.75
N GLU A 98 -18.82 25.86 -10.92
CA GLU A 98 -18.14 24.71 -11.51
C GLU A 98 -16.89 24.28 -10.74
N TRP A 99 -16.13 25.23 -10.19
CA TRP A 99 -14.99 24.93 -9.34
C TRP A 99 -15.42 24.29 -8.01
N ASP A 100 -16.47 24.81 -7.39
CA ASP A 100 -17.06 24.22 -6.17
C ASP A 100 -17.51 22.78 -6.41
N ARG A 101 -18.17 22.51 -7.54
CA ARG A 101 -18.53 21.13 -7.94
C ARG A 101 -17.31 20.21 -8.05
N ARG A 102 -16.20 20.68 -8.63
CA ARG A 102 -14.96 19.90 -8.75
C ARG A 102 -14.30 19.68 -7.38
N ILE A 103 -14.33 20.68 -6.49
CA ILE A 103 -13.79 20.56 -5.13
C ILE A 103 -14.57 19.49 -4.35
N LEU A 104 -15.90 19.50 -4.44
CA LEU A 104 -16.73 18.48 -3.80
C LEU A 104 -16.44 17.07 -4.34
N GLN A 105 -16.29 16.91 -5.66
CA GLN A 105 -15.91 15.62 -6.26
C GLN A 105 -14.53 15.15 -5.78
N ASN A 106 -13.55 16.04 -5.73
CA ASN A 106 -12.21 15.71 -5.23
C ASN A 106 -12.24 15.35 -3.74
N ARG A 107 -13.07 16.02 -2.94
CA ARG A 107 -13.30 15.66 -1.54
C ARG A 107 -13.86 14.25 -1.42
N ASP A 108 -14.85 13.87 -2.23
CA ASP A 108 -15.43 12.52 -2.19
C ASP A 108 -14.41 11.44 -2.60
N VAL A 109 -13.52 11.75 -3.55
CA VAL A 109 -12.37 10.89 -3.89
C VAL A 109 -11.40 10.79 -2.71
N LEU A 110 -11.08 11.91 -2.07
CA LEU A 110 -10.14 11.95 -0.95
C LEU A 110 -10.64 11.16 0.26
N ILE A 111 -11.93 11.26 0.59
CA ILE A 111 -12.54 10.48 1.68
C ILE A 111 -12.49 8.97 1.37
N ARG A 112 -12.73 8.57 0.11
CA ARG A 112 -12.59 7.17 -0.29
C ARG A 112 -11.15 6.69 -0.18
N LEU A 113 -10.20 7.51 -0.63
CA LEU A 113 -8.78 7.19 -0.53
C LEU A 113 -8.33 7.08 0.93
N GLU A 114 -8.83 7.94 1.81
CA GLU A 114 -8.57 7.87 3.25
C GLU A 114 -9.09 6.55 3.84
N ALA A 115 -10.31 6.14 3.48
CA ALA A 115 -10.87 4.86 3.93
C ALA A 115 -10.06 3.66 3.40
N GLU A 116 -9.63 3.69 2.14
CA GLU A 116 -8.77 2.66 1.56
C GLU A 116 -7.39 2.63 2.24
N ALA A 117 -6.78 3.78 2.50
CA ALA A 117 -5.51 3.88 3.21
C ALA A 117 -5.61 3.34 4.65
N ALA A 118 -6.69 3.66 5.36
CA ALA A 118 -6.94 3.11 6.69
C ALA A 118 -7.06 1.58 6.67
N LYS A 119 -7.75 1.02 5.66
CA LYS A 119 -7.83 -0.43 5.45
C LYS A 119 -6.45 -1.04 5.15
N VAL A 120 -5.63 -0.40 4.32
CA VAL A 120 -4.27 -0.87 4.03
C VAL A 120 -3.43 -0.90 5.31
N VAL A 121 -3.49 0.16 6.11
CA VAL A 121 -2.79 0.22 7.41
C VAL A 121 -3.27 -0.90 8.34
N GLU A 122 -4.57 -1.14 8.45
CA GLU A 122 -5.11 -2.26 9.23
C GLU A 122 -4.56 -3.60 8.74
N THR A 123 -4.59 -3.86 7.43
CA THR A 123 -4.04 -5.09 6.86
C THR A 123 -2.54 -5.23 7.10
N GLN A 124 -1.78 -4.14 7.02
CA GLN A 124 -0.35 -4.15 7.31
C GLN A 124 -0.10 -4.49 8.78
N THR A 125 -0.81 -3.86 9.72
CA THR A 125 -0.66 -4.19 11.15
C THR A 125 -1.08 -5.63 11.48
N SER A 126 -2.03 -6.20 10.73
CA SER A 126 -2.39 -7.61 10.86
C SER A 126 -1.29 -8.52 10.33
N LEU A 127 -0.66 -8.18 9.21
CA LEU A 127 0.47 -8.93 8.66
C LEU A 127 1.69 -8.86 9.59
N GLU A 128 1.99 -7.69 10.15
CA GLU A 128 3.06 -7.52 11.14
C GLU A 128 2.86 -8.43 12.35
N ARG A 129 1.63 -8.52 12.89
CA ARG A 129 1.30 -9.46 13.96
C ARG A 129 1.45 -10.93 13.56
N GLN A 130 1.06 -11.28 12.33
CA GLN A 130 1.23 -12.65 11.83
C GLN A 130 2.72 -13.00 11.66
N LEU A 131 3.54 -12.05 11.20
CA LEU A 131 4.98 -12.23 11.08
C LEU A 131 5.64 -12.38 12.46
N GLU A 132 5.25 -11.55 13.44
CA GLU A 132 5.72 -11.69 14.83
C GLU A 132 5.35 -13.06 15.40
N LEU A 133 4.11 -13.54 15.17
CA LEU A 133 3.71 -14.88 15.58
C LEU A 133 4.57 -15.97 14.93
N ILE A 134 4.82 -15.86 13.62
CA ILE A 134 5.68 -16.81 12.90
C ILE A 134 7.11 -16.77 13.46
N GLU A 135 7.65 -15.59 13.74
CA GLU A 135 8.98 -15.43 14.34
C GLU A 135 9.04 -16.11 15.72
N THR A 136 8.02 -15.91 16.57
CA THR A 136 7.96 -16.61 17.87
C THR A 136 7.89 -18.12 17.71
N HIS A 137 7.09 -18.64 16.78
CA HIS A 137 7.02 -20.07 16.52
C HIS A 137 8.36 -20.63 16.00
N GLN A 138 9.05 -19.90 15.14
CA GLN A 138 10.38 -20.29 14.65
C GLN A 138 11.38 -20.37 15.82
N LEU A 139 11.42 -19.37 16.69
CA LEU A 139 12.29 -19.38 17.87
C LEU A 139 11.97 -20.51 18.85
N GLU A 140 10.69 -20.82 19.06
CA GLU A 140 10.26 -21.93 19.90
C GLU A 140 10.67 -23.29 19.32
N VAL A 141 10.51 -23.48 18.00
CA VAL A 141 10.95 -24.69 17.30
C VAL A 141 12.46 -24.83 17.36
N ASP A 142 13.22 -23.77 17.08
CA ASP A 142 14.69 -23.78 17.17
C ASP A 142 15.16 -24.16 18.57
N LYS A 143 14.52 -23.62 19.62
CA LYS A 143 14.84 -23.96 21.00
C LYS A 143 14.47 -25.40 21.35
N ALA A 144 13.34 -25.90 20.85
CA ALA A 144 12.95 -27.29 21.04
C ALA A 144 13.92 -28.26 20.35
N LEU A 145 14.36 -27.92 19.13
CA LEU A 145 15.37 -28.67 18.39
C LEU A 145 16.72 -28.67 19.13
N GLN A 146 17.21 -27.52 19.59
CA GLN A 146 18.44 -27.45 20.39
C GLN A 146 18.36 -28.32 21.65
N SER A 147 17.22 -28.31 22.36
CA SER A 147 17.04 -29.17 23.53
C SER A 147 17.03 -30.66 23.16
N MET A 148 16.46 -31.03 22.02
CA MET A 148 16.49 -32.42 21.54
C MET A 148 17.88 -32.84 21.10
N GLU A 149 18.62 -31.96 20.42
CA GLU A 149 20.02 -32.17 20.02
C GLU A 149 20.92 -32.36 21.25
N GLU A 150 20.77 -31.54 22.28
CA GLU A 150 21.52 -31.68 23.54
C GLU A 150 21.22 -33.02 24.24
N GLU A 151 19.96 -33.44 24.31
CA GLU A 151 19.60 -34.72 24.92
C GLU A 151 20.08 -35.90 24.07
N ALA A 152 20.00 -35.80 22.74
CA ALA A 152 20.54 -36.80 21.83
C ALA A 152 22.07 -36.91 21.95
N GLU A 153 22.79 -35.78 22.01
CA GLU A 153 24.25 -35.77 22.21
C GLU A 153 24.63 -36.35 23.57
N ARG A 154 23.81 -36.10 24.60
CA ARG A 154 24.00 -36.67 25.94
C ARG A 154 23.83 -38.18 25.94
N ILE A 155 22.76 -38.70 25.33
CA ILE A 155 22.53 -40.16 25.17
C ILE A 155 23.67 -40.78 24.37
N TYR A 156 24.06 -40.15 23.26
CA TYR A 156 25.19 -40.62 22.46
C TYR A 156 26.46 -40.68 23.28
N LYS A 157 26.81 -39.65 24.06
CA LYS A 157 28.00 -39.66 24.93
C LYS A 157 27.96 -40.78 25.98
N ASP A 158 26.79 -41.07 26.53
CA ASP A 158 26.59 -42.14 27.53
C ASP A 158 26.76 -43.54 26.90
N GLU A 159 26.17 -43.75 25.72
CA GLU A 159 26.22 -45.03 24.99
C GLU A 159 27.53 -45.22 24.19
N ARG A 160 28.24 -44.15 23.86
CA ARG A 160 29.50 -44.15 23.08
C ARG A 160 30.58 -44.99 23.73
N GLY A 161 30.63 -45.06 25.06
CA GLY A 161 31.55 -45.95 25.78
C GLY A 161 31.31 -47.43 25.50
N MET A 162 30.08 -47.82 25.13
CA MET A 162 29.66 -49.19 24.83
C MET A 162 29.68 -49.51 23.33
N LEU A 163 29.44 -48.50 22.46
CA LEU A 163 29.31 -48.66 21.00
C LEU A 163 30.64 -48.60 20.22
N ILE A 164 31.70 -47.98 20.75
CA ILE A 164 33.02 -47.88 20.09
C ILE A 164 33.69 -49.25 19.87
N ALA A 165 33.22 -50.30 20.55
CA ALA A 165 33.80 -51.64 20.43
C ALA A 165 33.33 -52.44 19.20
N ASP A 166 32.34 -51.96 18.43
CA ASP A 166 31.71 -52.72 17.33
C ASP A 166 31.95 -52.09 15.94
N GLU A 167 32.58 -52.85 15.03
CA GLU A 167 32.89 -52.47 13.65
C GLU A 167 31.62 -52.13 12.84
N ALA A 168 30.48 -52.75 13.15
CA ALA A 168 29.20 -52.47 12.51
C ALA A 168 28.64 -51.07 12.86
N SER A 169 29.06 -50.50 13.99
CA SER A 169 28.73 -49.12 14.37
C SER A 169 29.49 -48.11 13.50
N SER A 170 30.77 -48.38 13.20
CA SER A 170 31.61 -47.51 12.36
C SER A 170 31.13 -47.43 10.91
N VAL A 171 30.70 -48.56 10.32
CA VAL A 171 30.14 -48.58 8.96
C VAL A 171 28.83 -47.81 8.89
N ARG A 172 28.02 -47.87 9.95
CA ARG A 172 26.75 -47.14 10.04
C ARG A 172 26.98 -45.63 10.13
N ASP A 173 27.97 -45.21 10.92
CA ASP A 173 28.38 -43.80 11.04
C ASP A 173 28.81 -43.23 9.68
N SER A 174 29.63 -43.99 8.95
CA SER A 174 30.05 -43.61 7.59
C SER A 174 28.90 -43.51 6.59
N MET A 175 27.82 -44.30 6.75
CA MET A 175 26.64 -44.18 5.89
C MET A 175 25.80 -42.95 6.22
N TYR A 176 25.69 -42.57 7.50
CA TYR A 176 24.99 -41.35 7.90
C TYR A 176 25.75 -40.08 7.48
N ASP A 177 27.09 -40.08 7.57
CA ASP A 177 27.92 -38.99 7.01
C ASP A 177 27.68 -38.81 5.50
N GLN A 178 27.55 -39.91 4.76
CA GLN A 178 27.21 -39.86 3.33
C GLN A 178 25.79 -39.34 3.10
N ALA A 179 24.83 -39.71 3.95
CA ALA A 179 23.47 -39.21 3.87
C ALA A 179 23.39 -37.70 4.16
N GLU A 180 24.11 -37.20 5.16
CA GLU A 180 24.22 -35.77 5.47
C GLU A 180 24.84 -34.99 4.29
N LEU A 181 25.86 -35.56 3.63
CA LEU A 181 26.46 -34.94 2.45
C LEU A 181 25.47 -34.83 1.28
N ILE A 182 24.65 -35.86 1.06
CA ILE A 182 23.60 -35.85 0.04
C ILE A 182 22.52 -34.82 0.41
N GLU A 183 22.11 -34.74 1.67
CA GLU A 183 21.13 -33.74 2.13
C GLU A 183 21.65 -32.31 1.91
N ARG A 184 22.91 -32.04 2.25
CA ARG A 184 23.54 -30.74 2.02
C ARG A 184 23.64 -30.39 0.53
N GLU A 185 23.83 -31.39 -0.33
CA GLU A 185 23.80 -31.20 -1.78
C GLU A 185 22.37 -30.96 -2.31
N LEU A 186 21.36 -31.62 -1.76
CA LEU A 186 19.95 -31.35 -2.05
C LEU A 186 19.53 -29.94 -1.61
N GLU A 187 19.92 -29.50 -0.41
CA GLU A 187 19.66 -28.14 0.09
C GLU A 187 20.30 -27.10 -0.83
N LYS A 188 21.56 -27.30 -1.22
CA LYS A 188 22.25 -26.44 -2.19
C LYS A 188 21.53 -26.43 -3.53
N MET A 189 21.05 -27.56 -4.03
CA MET A 189 20.26 -27.61 -5.25
C MET A 189 18.91 -26.90 -5.09
N ALA A 190 18.26 -26.99 -3.92
CA ALA A 190 17.03 -26.26 -3.62
C ALA A 190 17.27 -24.75 -3.57
N GLU A 191 18.36 -24.29 -2.97
CA GLU A 191 18.79 -22.89 -3.01
C GLU A 191 19.12 -22.43 -4.43
N GLN A 192 19.77 -23.27 -5.22
CA GLN A 192 20.03 -23.00 -6.63
C GLN A 192 18.72 -22.92 -7.43
N ILE A 193 17.76 -23.81 -7.21
CA ILE A 193 16.44 -23.76 -7.83
C ILE A 193 15.70 -22.50 -7.38
N LYS A 194 15.77 -22.12 -6.10
CA LYS A 194 15.20 -20.87 -5.58
C LYS A 194 15.86 -19.64 -6.22
N SER A 195 17.17 -19.67 -6.44
CA SER A 195 17.90 -18.63 -7.15
C SER A 195 17.48 -18.57 -8.62
N VAL A 196 17.40 -19.73 -9.30
CA VAL A 196 16.89 -19.83 -10.67
C VAL A 196 15.45 -19.29 -10.74
N ILE A 197 14.57 -19.66 -9.81
CA ILE A 197 13.20 -19.12 -9.71
C ILE A 197 13.23 -17.60 -9.51
N LYS A 198 14.10 -17.06 -8.64
CA LYS A 198 14.26 -15.61 -8.50
C LYS A 198 14.72 -14.96 -9.81
N THR A 199 15.70 -15.53 -10.51
CA THR A 199 16.15 -15.02 -11.82
C THR A 199 15.08 -15.17 -12.89
N VAL A 200 14.27 -16.22 -12.83
CA VAL A 200 13.14 -16.49 -13.71
C VAL A 200 11.99 -15.53 -13.40
N ASN A 201 11.73 -15.22 -12.15
CA ASN A 201 10.74 -14.22 -11.79
C ASN A 201 11.22 -12.81 -12.14
N ALA A 202 12.53 -12.54 -12.01
CA ALA A 202 13.12 -11.28 -12.48
C ALA A 202 13.07 -11.16 -14.02
N ASN A 203 13.28 -12.26 -14.76
CA ASN A 203 13.25 -12.25 -16.23
C ASN A 203 11.84 -12.38 -16.83
N GLN A 204 10.88 -13.00 -16.12
CA GLN A 204 9.46 -13.08 -16.48
C GLN A 204 8.67 -11.87 -15.97
N GLY A 205 9.32 -10.94 -15.27
CA GLY A 205 8.74 -9.67 -14.85
C GLY A 205 7.79 -9.77 -13.65
N GLY A 206 7.98 -10.76 -12.78
CA GLY A 206 7.33 -10.87 -11.48
C GLY A 206 8.00 -10.05 -10.38
N ASP A 207 9.25 -9.60 -10.57
CA ASP A 207 9.88 -8.65 -9.64
C ASP A 207 9.38 -7.22 -9.95
N LEU A 208 8.71 -6.63 -8.97
CA LEU A 208 8.17 -5.27 -8.99
C LEU A 208 9.25 -4.23 -8.71
N ASP A 209 10.48 -4.66 -8.44
CA ASP A 209 11.59 -3.73 -8.27
C ASP A 209 11.81 -2.97 -9.60
N VAL A 210 11.70 -1.66 -9.51
CA VAL A 210 11.87 -0.76 -10.66
C VAL A 210 13.37 -0.73 -10.93
N VAL A 211 13.85 -1.60 -11.81
CA VAL A 211 15.19 -1.45 -12.36
C VAL A 211 15.25 -0.06 -13.01
N ASP A 212 16.11 0.79 -12.45
CA ASP A 212 16.40 2.14 -12.92
C ASP A 212 16.89 2.05 -14.38
N GLY A 213 15.97 2.25 -15.34
CA GLY A 213 16.23 2.10 -16.77
C GLY A 213 15.15 1.38 -17.59
N MET A 214 14.07 0.84 -17.00
CA MET A 214 13.00 0.22 -17.79
C MET A 214 12.26 1.23 -18.66
N THR A 215 12.08 0.90 -19.94
CA THR A 215 11.24 1.72 -20.82
C THR A 215 9.76 1.51 -20.47
N PRO A 216 8.88 2.50 -20.70
CA PRO A 216 7.43 2.33 -20.48
C PRO A 216 6.85 1.13 -21.23
N LEU A 217 7.45 0.75 -22.37
CA LEU A 217 7.04 -0.41 -23.15
C LEU A 217 7.43 -1.72 -22.46
N ASP A 218 8.61 -1.78 -21.82
CA ASP A 218 9.02 -2.95 -21.03
C ASP A 218 8.07 -3.19 -19.85
N VAL A 219 7.58 -2.12 -19.22
CA VAL A 219 6.56 -2.19 -18.16
C VAL A 219 5.24 -2.74 -18.71
N VAL A 220 4.80 -2.30 -19.89
CA VAL A 220 3.57 -2.81 -20.52
C VAL A 220 3.69 -4.28 -20.88
N VAL A 221 4.79 -4.70 -21.50
CA VAL A 221 5.03 -6.10 -21.86
C VAL A 221 5.04 -6.98 -20.61
N ARG A 222 5.65 -6.49 -19.52
CA ARG A 222 5.65 -7.16 -18.21
C ARG A 222 4.25 -7.30 -17.61
N ILE A 223 3.46 -6.23 -17.61
CA ILE A 223 2.07 -6.26 -17.14
C ILE A 223 1.26 -7.27 -17.97
N LEU A 224 1.43 -7.25 -19.29
CA LEU A 224 0.70 -8.15 -20.18
C LEU A 224 1.08 -9.62 -19.94
N ASN A 225 2.36 -9.91 -19.72
CA ASN A 225 2.83 -11.26 -19.42
C ASN A 225 2.26 -11.77 -18.09
N ASN A 226 2.24 -10.92 -17.06
CA ASN A 226 1.62 -11.24 -15.78
C ASN A 226 0.10 -11.45 -15.92
N GLN A 227 -0.57 -10.60 -16.69
CA GLN A 227 -2.00 -10.73 -16.98
C GLN A 227 -2.31 -12.00 -17.77
N LEU A 228 -1.49 -12.38 -18.74
CA LEU A 228 -1.64 -13.63 -19.49
C LEU A 228 -1.49 -14.84 -18.56
N SER A 229 -0.45 -14.84 -17.72
CA SER A 229 -0.23 -15.90 -16.73
C SER A 229 -1.39 -16.01 -15.75
N THR A 230 -1.91 -14.86 -15.29
CA THR A 230 -3.09 -14.81 -14.41
C THR A 230 -4.34 -15.33 -15.10
N LEU A 231 -4.55 -15.00 -16.39
CA LEU A 231 -5.68 -15.50 -17.17
C LEU A 231 -5.59 -17.00 -17.42
N MET A 232 -4.41 -17.53 -17.74
CA MET A 232 -4.20 -18.96 -17.90
C MET A 232 -4.46 -19.71 -16.59
N TRP A 233 -4.00 -19.15 -15.46
CA TRP A 233 -4.28 -19.71 -14.14
C TRP A 233 -5.78 -19.69 -13.81
N ILE A 234 -6.48 -18.60 -14.12
CA ILE A 234 -7.94 -18.53 -13.96
C ILE A 234 -8.64 -19.57 -14.83
N ASP A 235 -8.23 -19.76 -16.09
CA ASP A 235 -8.82 -20.75 -16.99
C ASP A 235 -8.61 -22.18 -16.49
N GLU A 236 -7.40 -22.51 -16.02
CA GLU A 236 -7.10 -23.79 -15.38
C GLU A 236 -7.99 -24.03 -14.16
N LYS A 237 -8.11 -23.03 -13.26
CA LYS A 237 -8.98 -23.14 -12.08
C LYS A 237 -10.46 -23.17 -12.40
N ALA A 238 -10.92 -22.46 -13.43
CA ALA A 238 -12.30 -22.54 -13.91
C ALA A 238 -12.60 -23.92 -14.51
N SER A 239 -11.65 -24.51 -15.22
CA SER A 239 -11.73 -25.87 -15.77
C SER A 239 -11.76 -26.92 -14.65
N GLU A 240 -10.89 -26.79 -13.63
CA GLU A 240 -10.91 -27.64 -12.43
C GLU A 240 -12.28 -27.55 -11.73
N PHE A 241 -12.80 -26.34 -11.51
CA PHE A 241 -14.09 -26.14 -10.87
C PHE A 241 -15.26 -26.69 -11.70
N SER A 242 -15.23 -26.50 -13.02
CA SER A 242 -16.19 -27.10 -13.95
C SER A 242 -16.14 -28.64 -13.89
N GLY A 243 -14.95 -29.22 -13.87
CA GLY A 243 -14.75 -30.66 -13.69
C GLY A 243 -15.27 -31.18 -12.35
N GLN A 244 -15.06 -30.43 -11.27
CA GLN A 244 -15.63 -30.73 -9.95
C GLN A 244 -17.16 -30.66 -9.96
N ILE A 245 -17.76 -29.63 -10.58
CA ILE A 245 -19.21 -29.53 -10.75
C ILE A 245 -19.75 -30.71 -11.55
N GLN A 246 -19.12 -31.08 -12.67
CA GLN A 246 -19.56 -32.21 -13.49
C GLN A 246 -19.44 -33.53 -12.72
N LYS A 247 -18.38 -33.71 -11.94
CA LYS A 247 -18.21 -34.87 -11.06
C LYS A 247 -19.30 -34.93 -9.99
N LEU A 248 -19.65 -33.81 -9.37
CA LEU A 248 -20.75 -33.71 -8.40
C LEU A 248 -22.12 -33.94 -9.06
N ALA A 249 -22.35 -33.41 -10.27
CA ALA A 249 -23.57 -33.64 -11.03
C ALA A 249 -23.73 -35.13 -11.39
N ASN A 250 -22.65 -35.79 -11.80
CA ASN A 250 -22.65 -37.22 -12.12
C ASN A 250 -22.82 -38.09 -10.85
N GLN A 251 -22.24 -37.70 -9.71
CA GLN A 251 -22.44 -38.39 -8.43
C GLN A 251 -23.86 -38.19 -7.89
N GLY A 252 -24.42 -36.97 -8.01
CA GLY A 252 -25.81 -36.67 -7.66
C GLY A 252 -26.81 -37.39 -8.58
N GLY A 253 -26.47 -37.51 -9.86
CA GLY A 253 -27.23 -38.31 -10.84
C GLY A 253 -27.15 -39.81 -10.57
N ALA A 254 -25.99 -40.34 -10.18
CA ALA A 254 -25.82 -41.73 -9.78
C ALA A 254 -26.56 -42.06 -8.47
N ALA A 255 -26.52 -41.17 -7.48
CA ALA A 255 -27.28 -41.32 -6.24
C ALA A 255 -28.81 -41.20 -6.46
N ALA A 256 -29.24 -40.39 -7.43
CA ALA A 256 -30.65 -40.30 -7.83
C ALA A 256 -31.11 -41.53 -8.65
N ALA A 257 -30.23 -42.09 -9.49
CA ALA A 257 -30.51 -43.31 -10.26
C ALA A 257 -30.53 -44.58 -9.39
N ASP A 258 -29.64 -44.67 -8.40
CA ASP A 258 -29.60 -45.80 -7.44
C ASP A 258 -30.82 -45.80 -6.51
N ARG A 259 -31.37 -44.61 -6.19
CA ARG A 259 -32.63 -44.48 -5.44
C ARG A 259 -33.89 -44.75 -6.28
N ALA A 260 -33.78 -44.75 -7.61
CA ALA A 260 -34.92 -44.94 -8.52
C ALA A 260 -35.16 -46.40 -8.94
N LEU A 261 -34.34 -47.36 -8.48
CA LEU A 261 -34.53 -48.78 -8.80
C LEU A 261 -34.61 -49.68 -7.55
N PRO A 262 -35.84 -49.92 -7.05
CA PRO A 262 -36.26 -51.26 -6.70
C PRO A 262 -37.32 -51.69 -7.73
N GLY A 263 -36.89 -52.41 -8.76
CA GLY A 263 -37.81 -53.00 -9.74
C GLY A 263 -38.84 -53.92 -9.07
N PRO A 264 -40.08 -54.01 -9.60
CA PRO A 264 -41.15 -54.76 -8.97
C PRO A 264 -40.84 -56.26 -8.93
N ARG A 265 -40.84 -56.84 -7.72
CA ARG A 265 -40.73 -58.29 -7.52
C ARG A 265 -41.93 -58.99 -8.17
N PRO A 266 -41.74 -59.91 -9.14
CA PRO A 266 -42.86 -60.70 -9.65
C PRO A 266 -43.23 -61.75 -8.60
N TRP A 267 -44.40 -61.59 -7.99
CA TRP A 267 -45.06 -62.62 -7.18
C TRP A 267 -45.90 -63.51 -8.11
N ARG A 268 -45.44 -64.73 -8.39
CA ARG A 268 -46.20 -65.91 -8.86
C ARG A 268 -45.30 -67.13 -8.64
N SER A 269 -45.73 -68.31 -8.21
CA SER A 269 -46.97 -68.88 -7.69
C SER A 269 -46.58 -70.17 -6.98
#